data_AF-A0A3L7USZ9-F1
#
_entry.id   AF-A0A3L7USZ9-F1
#
_cell.length_a   1.000
_cell.length_b   1.000
_cell.length_c   1.000
_cell.angle_alpha   90.00
_cell.angle_beta   90.00
_cell.angle_gamma   90.00
#
_symmetry.space_group_name_H-M   'P 1'
#
loop_
_entity.id
_entity.type
_entity.pdbx_description
1 polymer ?
#
loop_
_entity_poly.entity_id
_entity_poly.type
_entity_poly.pdbx_seq_one_letter_code
_entity_poly.pdbx_strand_id
1 'polypeptide(L)'
;MCKQSPGQGPANVTEAGGLSPYGIIGLGGNAFEWEETSFALNDSSCSSVRGIRGGGWFVNSFILSSSTRSDDDPAGESDSIGFRVASLSSSASVPEPSLHCAPRLSAVVARAGRNFATP
;
A
#
# COMPACT_ATOMS: atom_id res chain seq x y z
N MET A 1 1.26 -23.34 -8.29
CA MET A 1 1.52 -22.27 -7.31
C MET A 1 2.96 -21.81 -7.52
N CYS A 2 3.15 -20.54 -7.84
CA CYS A 2 4.46 -19.94 -8.09
C CYS A 2 5.37 -20.06 -6.86
N LYS A 3 6.60 -20.53 -7.08
CA LYS A 3 7.57 -20.90 -6.05
C LYS A 3 8.40 -19.69 -5.63
N GLN A 4 7.94 -18.94 -4.63
CA GLN A 4 8.83 -18.07 -3.87
C GLN A 4 9.18 -18.75 -2.55
N SER A 5 10.47 -18.98 -2.33
CA SER A 5 10.95 -19.42 -1.02
C SER A 5 11.15 -18.20 -0.11
N PRO A 6 10.95 -18.32 1.22
CA PRO A 6 11.12 -17.17 2.12
C PRO A 6 12.50 -16.51 2.04
N GLY A 7 13.55 -17.27 1.70
CA GLY A 7 14.92 -16.77 1.57
C GLY A 7 15.24 -16.07 0.24
N GLN A 8 14.30 -16.09 -0.73
CA GLN A 8 14.49 -15.45 -2.03
C GLN A 8 14.20 -13.94 -1.99
N GLY A 9 13.53 -13.46 -0.93
CA GLY A 9 13.09 -12.08 -0.82
C GLY A 9 11.84 -11.76 -1.66
N PRO A 10 11.49 -10.48 -1.80
CA PRO A 10 10.34 -10.04 -2.58
C PRO A 10 10.50 -10.39 -4.08
N ALA A 11 9.37 -10.62 -4.74
CA ALA A 11 9.28 -10.72 -6.19
C ALA A 11 9.53 -9.36 -6.84
N ASN A 12 9.87 -9.37 -8.13
CA ASN A 12 9.68 -8.20 -8.96
C ASN A 12 8.19 -7.80 -9.00
N VAL A 13 7.89 -6.50 -9.04
CA VAL A 13 6.51 -5.97 -8.98
C VAL A 13 5.61 -6.50 -10.09
N THR A 14 6.17 -6.81 -11.26
CA THR A 14 5.44 -7.40 -12.39
C THR A 14 5.19 -8.90 -12.25
N GLU A 15 5.79 -9.55 -11.25
CA GLU A 15 5.74 -10.99 -10.99
C GLU A 15 5.19 -11.32 -9.60
N ALA A 16 4.75 -10.30 -8.84
CA ALA A 16 4.18 -10.39 -7.50
C ALA A 16 2.74 -10.96 -7.52
N GLY A 17 2.53 -12.10 -8.15
CA GLY A 17 1.23 -12.75 -8.30
C GLY A 17 0.44 -12.31 -9.54
N GLY A 18 -0.84 -12.68 -9.57
CA GLY A 18 -1.74 -12.38 -10.68
C GLY A 18 -2.45 -11.03 -10.56
N LEU A 19 -3.07 -10.59 -11.65
CA LEU A 19 -3.95 -9.43 -11.66
C LEU A 19 -5.23 -9.72 -10.86
N SER A 20 -5.61 -8.77 -10.01
CA SER A 20 -6.96 -8.73 -9.45
C SER A 20 -7.99 -8.39 -10.54
N PRO A 21 -9.31 -8.54 -10.26
CA PRO A 21 -10.36 -8.05 -11.15
C PRO A 21 -10.27 -6.56 -11.49
N TYR A 22 -9.50 -5.79 -10.71
CA TYR A 22 -9.24 -4.36 -10.91
C TYR A 22 -7.90 -4.08 -11.61
N GLY A 23 -7.20 -5.11 -12.08
CA GLY A 23 -5.93 -4.97 -12.79
C GLY A 23 -4.73 -4.65 -11.89
N ILE A 24 -4.80 -4.98 -10.59
CA ILE A 24 -3.73 -4.69 -9.62
C ILE A 24 -2.94 -5.96 -9.30
N ILE A 25 -1.61 -5.88 -9.31
CA ILE A 25 -0.68 -6.97 -8.97
C ILE A 25 -0.16 -6.79 -7.54
N GLY A 26 0.10 -7.89 -6.83
CA GLY A 26 0.76 -7.86 -5.51
C GLY A 26 -0.14 -7.51 -4.34
N LEU A 27 -1.45 -7.75 -4.43
CA LEU A 27 -2.39 -7.47 -3.34
C LEU A 27 -2.44 -8.55 -2.24
N GLY A 28 -1.79 -9.68 -2.43
CA GLY A 28 -1.83 -10.83 -1.51
C GLY A 28 -0.48 -11.51 -1.42
N GLY A 29 0.56 -10.74 -1.08
CA GLY A 29 1.93 -11.19 -0.96
C GLY A 29 2.91 -10.11 -1.42
N ASN A 30 4.17 -10.51 -1.54
CA ASN A 30 5.31 -9.65 -1.85
C ASN A 30 5.72 -8.76 -0.69
N ALA A 31 4.92 -7.78 -0.29
CA ALA A 31 5.23 -6.91 0.85
C ALA A 31 3.94 -6.58 1.61
N PHE A 32 4.09 -6.31 2.91
CA PHE A 32 3.06 -5.57 3.63
C PHE A 32 3.01 -4.14 3.11
N GLU A 33 1.84 -3.52 3.12
CA GLU A 33 1.65 -2.17 2.62
C GLU A 33 0.94 -1.32 3.67
N TRP A 34 1.53 -0.16 3.99
CA TRP A 34 0.97 0.81 4.91
C TRP A 34 -0.36 1.39 4.40
N GLU A 35 -1.32 1.47 5.33
CA GLU A 35 -2.56 2.23 5.20
C GLU A 35 -2.39 3.58 5.92
N GLU A 36 -3.00 4.64 5.38
CA GLU A 36 -2.98 5.97 6.01
C GLU A 36 -3.70 5.97 7.37
N THR A 37 -4.77 5.18 7.48
CA THR A 37 -5.64 5.08 8.65
C THR A 37 -5.00 4.29 9.79
N SER A 38 -5.27 4.70 11.03
CA SER A 38 -4.94 3.95 12.23
C SER A 38 -5.63 2.58 12.23
N PHE A 39 -5.01 1.60 12.87
CA PHE A 39 -5.56 0.24 12.89
C PHE A 39 -6.96 0.18 13.54
N ALA A 40 -7.16 0.97 14.59
CA ALA A 40 -8.44 1.11 15.28
C ALA A 40 -9.47 1.95 14.51
N LEU A 41 -9.13 2.44 13.32
CA LEU A 41 -9.98 3.29 12.47
C LEU A 41 -10.37 4.60 13.17
N ASN A 42 -9.53 5.08 14.09
CA ASN A 42 -9.65 6.37 14.76
C ASN A 42 -8.36 7.18 14.56
N ASP A 43 -8.36 8.11 13.63
CA ASP A 43 -7.18 8.94 13.33
C ASP A 43 -7.10 10.15 14.28
N SER A 44 -7.00 9.86 15.58
CA SER A 44 -6.93 10.87 16.63
C SER A 44 -5.49 11.20 17.06
N SER A 45 -4.52 10.33 16.76
CA SER A 45 -3.11 10.52 17.13
C SER A 45 -2.15 10.01 16.07
N CYS A 46 -1.02 10.70 16.00
CA CYS A 46 0.09 10.33 15.13
C CYS A 46 0.90 9.14 15.64
N SER A 47 0.85 8.88 16.95
CA SER A 47 1.48 7.72 17.58
C SER A 47 0.60 6.47 17.55
N SER A 48 -0.62 6.56 17.00
CA SER A 48 -1.46 5.38 16.86
C SER A 48 -0.83 4.44 15.84
N VAL A 49 -0.78 3.15 16.16
CA VAL A 49 -0.36 2.10 15.22
C VAL A 49 -1.13 2.21 13.90
N ARG A 50 -0.42 2.08 12.79
CA ARG A 50 -0.97 2.21 11.45
C ARG A 50 -1.31 0.84 10.89
N GLY A 51 -2.38 0.77 10.10
CA GLY A 51 -2.76 -0.48 9.46
C GLY A 51 -1.73 -0.90 8.41
N ILE A 52 -1.48 -2.20 8.30
CA ILE A 52 -0.75 -2.81 7.18
C ILE A 52 -1.55 -3.98 6.60
N ARG A 53 -1.43 -4.20 5.29
CA ARG A 53 -2.15 -5.27 4.56
C ARG A 53 -1.29 -5.95 3.50
N GLY A 54 -1.80 -7.02 2.89
CA GLY A 54 -1.19 -7.70 1.73
C GLY A 54 -0.28 -8.87 2.10
N GLY A 55 0.59 -8.70 3.10
CA GLY A 55 1.49 -9.75 3.58
C GLY A 55 2.83 -9.83 2.84
N GLY A 56 3.91 -10.14 3.57
CA GLY A 56 5.26 -10.26 3.01
C GLY A 56 5.53 -11.57 2.27
N TRP A 57 6.64 -11.65 1.53
CA TRP A 57 7.06 -12.86 0.80
C TRP A 57 7.30 -14.10 1.68
N PHE A 58 7.44 -13.93 3.00
CA PHE A 58 7.74 -15.01 3.95
C PHE A 58 6.54 -15.49 4.77
N VAL A 59 5.36 -14.85 4.66
CA VAL A 59 4.21 -15.19 5.51
C VAL A 59 3.41 -16.35 4.94
N ASN A 60 2.62 -16.99 5.80
CA ASN A 60 1.73 -18.07 5.39
C ASN A 60 0.45 -17.53 4.71
N SER A 61 -0.29 -18.42 4.04
CA SER A 61 -1.48 -18.07 3.27
C SER A 61 -2.63 -17.46 4.09
N PHE A 62 -2.69 -17.68 5.40
CA PHE A 62 -3.70 -17.06 6.26
C PHE A 62 -3.51 -15.53 6.31
N ILE A 63 -2.26 -15.07 6.33
CA ILE A 63 -1.95 -13.64 6.33
C ILE A 63 -2.15 -13.00 4.95
N LEU A 64 -2.04 -13.78 3.87
CA LEU A 64 -2.26 -13.30 2.49
C LEU A 64 -3.75 -13.06 2.15
N SER A 65 -4.66 -13.39 3.06
CA SER A 65 -6.09 -13.14 2.86
C SER A 65 -6.38 -11.65 2.79
N SER A 66 -7.22 -11.23 1.85
CA SER A 66 -7.67 -9.83 1.72
C SER A 66 -8.46 -9.32 2.93
N SER A 67 -8.98 -10.22 3.77
CA SER A 67 -9.67 -9.89 5.01
C SER A 67 -8.73 -9.71 6.20
N THR A 68 -7.49 -10.20 6.12
CA THR A 68 -6.54 -10.11 7.22
C THR A 68 -6.02 -8.68 7.35
N ARG A 69 -5.96 -8.19 8.58
CA ARG A 69 -5.38 -6.89 8.93
C ARG A 69 -4.26 -7.12 9.92
N SER A 70 -3.22 -6.32 9.80
CA SER A 70 -2.17 -6.20 10.82
C SER A 70 -1.89 -4.73 11.05
N ASP A 71 -1.02 -4.45 12.01
CA ASP A 71 -0.58 -3.12 12.38
C ASP A 71 0.87 -3.12 12.81
N ASP A 72 1.48 -1.94 12.75
CA ASP A 72 2.82 -1.73 13.27
C ASP A 72 2.98 -0.25 13.71
N ASP A 73 4.04 0.02 14.45
CA ASP A 73 4.39 1.36 14.91
C ASP A 73 4.62 2.30 13.70
N PRO A 74 4.03 3.50 13.65
CA PRO A 74 4.23 4.43 12.54
C PRO A 74 5.69 4.85 12.31
N ALA A 75 6.58 4.70 13.31
CA ALA A 75 8.02 4.91 13.18
C ALA A 75 8.80 3.63 12.86
N GLY A 76 8.12 2.47 12.80
CA GLY A 76 8.69 1.19 12.44
C GLY A 76 9.09 1.14 10.98
N GLU A 77 10.28 0.61 10.70
CA GLU A 77 10.77 0.34 9.36
C GLU A 77 11.15 -1.13 9.21
N SER A 78 10.85 -1.69 8.05
CA SER A 78 11.12 -3.08 7.72
C SER A 78 11.31 -3.19 6.22
N ASP A 79 12.25 -4.04 5.80
CA ASP A 79 12.44 -4.39 4.38
C ASP A 79 11.24 -5.13 3.78
N SER A 80 10.32 -5.59 4.64
CA SER A 80 9.09 -6.28 4.26
C SER A 80 7.83 -5.42 4.25
N ILE A 81 7.95 -4.14 4.58
CA ILE A 81 6.83 -3.19 4.58
C ILE A 81 7.12 -2.07 3.56
N GLY A 82 6.20 -1.91 2.61
CA GLY A 82 6.20 -0.86 1.60
C GLY A 82 4.90 -0.05 1.63
N PHE A 83 4.56 0.55 0.50
CA PHE A 83 3.34 1.33 0.33
C PHE A 83 2.91 1.40 -1.13
N ARG A 84 1.64 1.76 -1.35
CA ARG A 84 1.13 2.17 -2.66
C ARG A 84 0.64 3.59 -2.59
N VAL A 85 0.77 4.30 -3.71
CA VAL A 85 0.26 5.66 -3.85
C VAL A 85 -1.08 5.60 -4.57
N ALA A 86 -2.13 6.08 -3.92
CA ALA A 86 -3.43 6.31 -4.54
C ALA A 86 -3.54 7.77 -5.00
N SER A 87 -4.27 8.01 -6.11
CA SER A 87 -4.60 9.36 -6.55
C SER A 87 -6.12 9.52 -6.62
N LEU A 88 -6.60 10.68 -6.21
CA LEU A 88 -8.02 11.02 -6.31
C LEU A 88 -8.31 11.50 -7.73
N SER A 89 -9.31 10.90 -8.38
CA SER A 89 -9.66 11.16 -9.78
C SER A 89 -10.47 12.44 -10.01
N SER A 90 -10.85 13.16 -8.95
CA SER A 90 -11.62 14.41 -9.04
C SER A 90 -11.24 15.36 -7.91
N SER A 91 -11.60 16.63 -8.08
CA SER A 91 -11.35 17.80 -7.22
C SER A 91 -11.88 17.71 -5.77
N ALA A 92 -11.92 16.53 -5.16
CA ALA A 92 -12.02 16.40 -3.71
C ALA A 92 -10.86 17.19 -3.12
N SER A 93 -11.17 18.24 -2.36
CA SER A 93 -10.16 18.91 -1.54
C SER A 93 -9.50 17.81 -0.72
N VAL A 94 -8.21 17.55 -0.99
CA VAL A 94 -7.39 16.77 -0.07
C VAL A 94 -7.59 17.46 1.27
N PRO A 95 -8.28 16.84 2.26
CA PRO A 95 -8.27 17.39 3.59
C PRO A 95 -6.80 17.55 3.92
N GLU A 96 -6.36 18.78 4.22
CA GLU A 96 -4.99 19.02 4.68
C GLU A 96 -4.68 17.91 5.68
N PRO A 97 -3.65 17.07 5.42
CA PRO A 97 -3.30 16.01 6.36
C PRO A 97 -3.20 16.72 7.68
N SER A 98 -4.00 16.32 8.67
CA SER A 98 -4.16 17.06 9.91
C SER A 98 -2.78 17.46 10.39
N LEU A 99 -2.46 18.76 10.22
CA LEU A 99 -1.11 19.34 10.23
C LEU A 99 -0.37 19.16 11.57
N HIS A 100 -1.00 18.43 12.49
CA HIS A 100 -0.49 18.13 13.80
C HIS A 100 0.60 17.05 13.80
N CYS A 101 0.78 16.26 12.72
CA CYS A 101 1.97 15.42 12.56
C CYS A 101 2.01 14.69 11.20
N ALA A 102 2.88 15.15 10.29
CA ALA A 102 3.38 14.38 9.15
C ALA A 102 4.76 14.93 8.71
N PRO A 103 5.77 14.10 8.40
CA PRO A 103 6.81 14.53 7.48
C PRO A 103 6.18 14.66 6.09
N ARG A 104 6.40 15.80 5.43
CA ARG A 104 5.87 16.10 4.10
C ARG A 104 6.15 14.98 3.09
N LEU A 105 5.14 14.21 2.70
CA LEU A 105 5.11 13.54 1.40
C LEU A 105 4.45 14.49 0.41
N SER A 106 5.26 15.30 -0.27
CA SER A 106 4.76 16.17 -1.34
C SER A 106 4.16 15.30 -2.44
N ALA A 107 2.89 15.56 -2.76
CA ALA A 107 2.18 14.99 -3.89
C ALA A 107 3.03 15.07 -5.18
N VAL A 108 3.39 13.92 -5.75
CA VAL A 108 3.95 13.86 -7.10
C VAL A 108 2.78 13.90 -8.07
N VAL A 109 2.62 15.07 -8.71
CA VAL A 109 1.66 15.27 -9.81
C VAL A 109 2.14 14.49 -11.04
N ALA A 110 1.50 13.37 -11.35
CA ALA A 110 1.61 12.75 -12.67
C ALA A 110 0.52 13.31 -13.58
N ARG A 111 0.88 14.24 -14.46
CA ARG A 111 0.01 14.73 -15.53
C ARG A 111 -0.04 13.68 -16.63
N ALA A 112 -1.08 12.86 -16.66
CA ALA A 112 -1.35 11.99 -17.81
C ALA A 112 -1.85 12.85 -18.98
N GLY A 113 -1.01 13.03 -20.00
CA GLY A 113 -1.39 13.64 -21.27
C GLY A 113 -2.45 12.78 -21.97
N ARG A 114 -3.61 13.38 -22.25
CA ARG A 114 -4.61 12.78 -23.14
C ARG A 114 -4.12 12.91 -24.57
N ASN A 115 -3.82 11.80 -25.24
CA ASN A 115 -3.61 11.80 -26.68
C ASN A 115 -4.97 11.95 -27.37
N PHE A 116 -5.19 13.10 -28.00
CA PHE A 116 -6.26 13.28 -28.98
C PHE A 116 -5.93 12.44 -30.21
N ALA A 117 -6.76 11.45 -30.51
CA ALA A 117 -6.88 10.91 -31.85
C ALA A 117 -8.02 11.68 -32.53
N THR A 118 -7.69 12.61 -33.41
CA THR A 118 -8.63 13.11 -34.43
C THR A 118 -8.54 12.20 -35.67
N PRO A 119 -9.65 12.01 -36.41
CA PRO A 119 -9.75 11.07 -37.52
C PRO A 119 -8.88 11.42 -38.72
#